data_AF-S9PQC8-F1
#
_entry.id   AF-S9PQC8-F1
#
_cell.length_a   1.000
_cell.length_b   1.000
_cell.length_c   1.000
_cell.angle_alpha   90.00
_cell.angle_beta   90.00
_cell.angle_gamma   90.00
#
_symmetry.space_group_name_H-M   'P 1'
#
loop_
_entity.id
_entity.type
_entity.pdbx_description
1 polymer ?
#
loop_
_entity_poly.entity_id
_entity_poly.type
_entity_poly.pdbx_seq_one_letter_code
_entity_poly.pdbx_strand_id
1 'polypeptide(L)'
;MALLSAVALLSQGSGEQGDASGSARASTPREPSANTARAASGSPTGQGGAEQPQEKAPRFSKTICWQDLERFNESVTLGTFRDWAGPLLASKDPHVLAYLKERLAELIGEDEGRALEVLGWAREASPAEFKLLLAGVRGAPALLKPRVVEQLMTLGLDEKLDLGRRAGFLDGLQKLPRLEPAQLERLSHFAKDAASGEAGWVTTRAIGRVMKQDFERTGNIKPYLDKLLAIGTESLDEPVRYLALEMEMHADAPLDTQTTARLAQVLTTEGSGDVRQVAAHDLSLAQDKAQVLDIYARAFATERDLCVRWALFRFSARAAGKDALPVMANMALADPRFQGDYQDFERLYASGIVDYDRIWFSLPSQDPHGCLDHHDG
;
A
#
# COMPACT_ATOMS: atom_id res chain seq x y z
N MET A 1 33.62 -16.52 17.63
CA MET A 1 33.46 -15.59 16.49
C MET A 1 31.97 -15.35 16.33
N ALA A 2 31.54 -14.10 16.29
CA ALA A 2 30.15 -13.72 16.02
C ALA A 2 30.19 -12.62 14.95
N LEU A 3 29.39 -12.76 13.90
CA LEU A 3 29.25 -11.76 12.84
C LEU A 3 27.87 -11.12 12.98
N LEU A 4 27.87 -9.83 13.31
CA LEU A 4 26.69 -8.98 13.36
C LEU A 4 26.37 -8.50 11.94
N SER A 5 25.17 -8.82 11.43
CA SER A 5 24.64 -8.23 10.22
C SER A 5 23.82 -7.00 10.58
N ALA A 6 24.35 -5.80 10.29
CA ALA A 6 23.62 -4.55 10.45
C ALA A 6 22.70 -4.32 9.23
N VAL A 7 21.41 -4.13 9.47
CA VAL A 7 20.45 -3.66 8.46
C VAL A 7 20.34 -2.14 8.60
N ALA A 8 20.60 -1.42 7.51
CA ALA A 8 20.52 0.04 7.50
C ALA A 8 19.15 0.49 6.96
N LEU A 9 18.27 0.91 7.87
CA LEU A 9 17.05 1.64 7.53
C LEU A 9 17.42 3.10 7.18
N LEU A 10 16.98 3.57 6.02
CA LEU A 10 17.08 4.98 5.61
C LEU A 10 15.72 5.65 5.82
N SER A 11 15.66 6.54 6.80
CA SER A 11 14.50 7.39 7.05
C SER A 11 14.33 8.45 5.96
N GLN A 12 13.09 8.69 5.56
CA GLN A 12 12.68 9.99 4.99
C GLN A 12 11.95 10.76 6.08
N GLY A 13 12.45 11.95 6.41
CA GLY A 13 11.97 12.73 7.54
C GLY A 13 10.67 13.48 7.25
N SER A 14 9.75 13.39 8.20
CA SER A 14 8.60 14.28 8.35
C SER A 14 9.00 15.64 8.92
N GLY A 15 8.20 16.66 8.60
CA GLY A 15 8.19 17.99 9.20
C GLY A 15 7.18 18.84 8.42
N GLU A 16 5.92 18.98 8.83
CA GLU A 16 5.43 19.83 9.94
C GLU A 16 5.82 21.32 9.76
N GLN A 17 4.92 22.31 9.88
CA GLN A 17 3.54 22.29 10.40
C GLN A 17 2.74 23.54 9.98
N GLY A 18 1.40 23.39 9.86
CA GLY A 18 0.36 24.38 10.21
C GLY A 18 0.32 25.74 9.46
N ASP A 19 -0.71 26.59 9.57
CA ASP A 19 -2.13 26.46 9.98
C ASP A 19 -2.85 27.78 9.55
N ALA A 20 -4.17 28.02 9.57
CA ALA A 20 -5.35 27.24 9.99
C ALA A 20 -6.63 27.76 9.27
N SER A 21 -7.72 26.97 9.33
CA SER A 21 -9.14 27.40 9.45
C SER A 21 -9.81 28.37 8.44
N GLY A 22 -11.09 28.09 8.13
CA GLY A 22 -12.10 29.17 8.01
C GLY A 22 -12.96 29.18 6.75
N SER A 23 -14.16 28.61 6.85
CA SER A 23 -15.27 28.78 5.89
C SER A 23 -15.67 30.25 5.67
N ALA A 24 -15.85 30.69 4.41
CA ALA A 24 -17.15 31.24 3.94
C ALA A 24 -17.15 31.79 2.48
N ARG A 25 -18.17 31.35 1.73
CA ARG A 25 -18.99 32.05 0.70
C ARG A 25 -18.34 32.78 -0.50
N ALA A 26 -18.92 32.46 -1.67
CA ALA A 26 -18.80 33.21 -2.91
C ALA A 26 -19.58 34.54 -2.91
N SER A 27 -19.10 35.52 -3.71
CA SER A 27 -19.92 36.33 -4.65
C SER A 27 -19.02 37.23 -5.51
N THR A 28 -19.34 37.33 -6.80
CA THR A 28 -18.76 38.28 -7.78
C THR A 28 -19.65 39.54 -7.91
N PRO A 29 -19.46 40.44 -8.89
CA PRO A 29 -18.50 41.56 -8.84
C PRO A 29 -19.18 42.95 -9.01
N ARG A 30 -18.46 44.06 -8.81
CA ARG A 30 -18.89 45.37 -9.35
C ARG A 30 -17.78 46.44 -9.46
N GLU A 31 -17.39 46.71 -10.71
CA GLU A 31 -17.04 48.06 -11.20
C GLU A 31 -18.34 48.90 -11.39
N PRO A 32 -18.34 50.23 -11.69
CA PRO A 32 -17.28 50.99 -12.38
C PRO A 32 -17.04 52.45 -11.92
N SER A 33 -16.13 53.13 -12.64
CA SER A 33 -16.11 54.58 -12.91
C SER A 33 -15.74 55.55 -11.77
N ALA A 34 -15.17 56.74 -12.03
CA ALA A 34 -14.39 57.23 -13.18
C ALA A 34 -13.75 58.59 -12.80
N ASN A 35 -12.81 59.04 -13.66
CA ASN A 35 -12.46 60.45 -13.91
C ASN A 35 -11.70 61.28 -12.84
N THR A 36 -10.45 61.60 -13.23
CA THR A 36 -9.84 62.96 -13.25
C THR A 36 -9.99 63.87 -12.01
N ALA A 37 -8.91 64.42 -11.44
CA ALA A 37 -8.19 65.49 -12.14
C ALA A 37 -6.75 65.74 -11.65
N ARG A 38 -6.01 66.41 -12.53
CA ARG A 38 -4.60 66.80 -12.49
C ARG A 38 -4.40 68.07 -11.65
N ALA A 39 -3.41 68.09 -10.76
CA ALA A 39 -2.78 69.33 -10.28
C ALA A 39 -1.31 69.06 -9.93
N ALA A 40 -0.41 69.89 -10.44
CA ALA A 40 1.03 69.79 -10.19
C ALA A 40 1.57 71.16 -9.77
N SER A 41 2.36 71.22 -8.71
CA SER A 41 3.25 72.35 -8.39
C SER A 41 4.12 72.07 -7.15
N GLY A 42 5.43 72.34 -7.24
CA GLY A 42 6.24 72.74 -6.08
C GLY A 42 7.17 71.70 -5.44
N SER A 43 8.39 71.58 -5.98
CA SER A 43 9.60 71.36 -5.17
C SER A 43 10.15 72.74 -4.70
N PRO A 44 11.20 72.87 -3.86
CA PRO A 44 12.06 71.87 -3.18
C PRO A 44 12.03 72.08 -1.63
N THR A 45 12.84 71.54 -0.71
CA THR A 45 14.25 71.08 -0.64
C THR A 45 14.42 70.09 0.55
N GLY A 46 15.46 69.25 0.54
CA GLY A 46 15.88 68.47 1.71
C GLY A 46 16.91 67.39 1.39
N GLN A 47 18.11 67.46 1.99
CA GLN A 47 19.21 66.50 1.77
C GLN A 47 19.05 65.22 2.59
N GLY A 48 19.55 64.08 2.09
CA GLY A 48 19.82 62.92 2.93
C GLY A 48 20.09 61.62 2.17
N GLY A 49 21.35 61.15 2.21
CA GLY A 49 21.71 59.73 2.06
C GLY A 49 21.48 59.06 0.70
N ALA A 50 22.56 58.85 -0.06
CA ALA A 50 22.57 57.81 -1.10
C ALA A 50 22.80 56.44 -0.43
N GLU A 51 21.72 55.78 -0.01
CA GLU A 51 21.80 54.35 0.31
C GLU A 51 22.12 53.57 -0.99
N GLN A 52 23.25 52.86 -0.98
CA GLN A 52 23.55 51.90 -2.03
C GLN A 52 22.45 50.83 -2.04
N PRO A 53 21.90 50.44 -3.20
CA PRO A 53 20.96 49.34 -3.25
C PRO A 53 21.67 48.07 -2.78
N GLN A 54 21.34 47.60 -1.57
CA GLN A 54 21.72 46.27 -1.15
C GLN A 54 21.17 45.28 -2.16
N GLU A 55 22.08 44.61 -2.87
CA GLU A 55 21.76 43.61 -3.87
C GLU A 55 20.92 42.51 -3.19
N LYS A 56 19.62 42.47 -3.50
CA LYS A 56 18.70 41.51 -2.88
C LYS A 56 19.24 40.12 -3.14
N ALA A 57 19.56 39.41 -2.05
CA ALA A 57 19.93 38.00 -2.11
C ALA A 57 18.94 37.26 -3.02
N PRO A 58 19.41 36.47 -3.99
CA PRO A 58 18.55 35.89 -5.01
C PRO A 58 17.45 35.06 -4.32
N ARG A 59 16.19 35.42 -4.61
CA ARG A 59 14.99 34.81 -3.99
C ARG A 59 14.81 33.32 -4.32
N PHE A 60 15.62 32.81 -5.23
CA PHE A 60 15.65 31.43 -5.65
C PHE A 60 17.09 30.92 -5.50
N SER A 61 17.24 29.74 -4.91
CA SER A 61 18.48 28.97 -5.04
C SER A 61 18.80 28.79 -6.53
N LYS A 62 20.09 28.68 -6.88
CA LYS A 62 20.48 28.35 -8.26
C LYS A 62 19.87 27.00 -8.63
N THR A 63 18.77 27.02 -9.38
CA THR A 63 18.24 25.82 -10.04
C THR A 63 19.35 25.23 -10.88
N ILE A 64 19.62 23.94 -10.70
CA ILE A 64 20.51 23.21 -11.59
C ILE A 64 19.75 23.09 -12.92
N CYS A 65 19.97 24.04 -13.83
CA CYS A 65 19.48 23.91 -15.20
C CYS A 65 20.28 22.81 -15.87
N TRP A 66 19.58 21.76 -16.29
CA TRP A 66 20.17 20.60 -16.93
C TRP A 66 20.66 20.97 -18.33
N GLN A 67 21.96 21.26 -18.43
CA GLN A 67 22.64 21.44 -19.71
C GLN A 67 22.45 20.17 -20.55
N ASP A 68 22.17 20.37 -21.85
CA ASP A 68 21.77 19.32 -22.80
C ASP A 68 20.39 18.65 -22.59
N LEU A 69 19.48 19.13 -21.72
CA LEU A 69 18.13 18.54 -21.61
C LEU A 69 17.31 18.63 -22.91
N GLU A 70 17.38 19.76 -23.62
CA GLU A 70 16.75 19.96 -24.93
C GLU A 70 17.37 19.02 -25.98
N ARG A 71 18.70 18.96 -26.03
CA ARG A 71 19.45 18.08 -26.94
C ARG A 71 19.15 16.60 -26.69
N PHE A 72 19.02 16.21 -25.42
CA PHE A 72 18.56 14.88 -25.03
C PHE A 72 17.15 14.63 -25.56
N ASN A 73 16.20 15.56 -25.39
CA ASN A 73 14.84 15.41 -25.93
C ASN A 73 14.80 15.21 -27.45
N GLU A 74 15.59 16.01 -28.19
CA GLU A 74 15.68 15.95 -29.65
C GLU A 74 16.38 14.68 -30.16
N SER A 75 17.37 14.17 -29.42
CA SER A 75 18.31 13.12 -29.89
C SER A 75 18.07 11.73 -29.28
N VAL A 76 17.32 11.62 -28.18
CA VAL A 76 17.11 10.35 -27.49
C VAL A 76 16.14 9.47 -28.27
N THR A 77 16.62 8.29 -28.62
CA THR A 77 15.83 7.18 -29.16
C THR A 77 15.88 6.04 -28.16
N LEU A 78 15.07 4.99 -28.33
CA LEU A 78 15.18 3.82 -27.47
C LEU A 78 16.59 3.23 -27.51
N GLY A 79 17.14 2.97 -28.70
CA GLY A 79 18.47 2.38 -28.87
C GLY A 79 19.63 3.23 -28.33
N THR A 80 19.46 4.54 -28.18
CA THR A 80 20.47 5.43 -27.56
C THR A 80 20.16 5.77 -26.09
N PHE A 81 19.02 5.34 -25.55
CA PHE A 81 18.54 5.78 -24.23
C PHE A 81 19.52 5.45 -23.10
N ARG A 82 20.10 4.23 -23.08
CA ARG A 82 21.00 3.79 -22.01
C ARG A 82 22.28 4.62 -21.94
N ASP A 83 22.88 4.92 -23.09
CA ASP A 83 24.10 5.73 -23.20
C ASP A 83 23.87 7.15 -22.70
N TRP A 84 22.72 7.74 -23.06
CA TRP A 84 22.32 9.05 -22.55
C TRP A 84 21.95 9.03 -21.05
N ALA A 85 21.26 7.99 -20.58
CA ALA A 85 20.78 7.91 -19.19
C ALA A 85 21.89 7.60 -18.17
N GLY A 86 22.96 6.90 -18.57
CA GLY A 86 24.06 6.49 -17.69
C GLY A 86 24.71 7.65 -16.91
N PRO A 87 25.21 8.70 -17.57
CA PRO A 87 25.76 9.89 -16.89
C PRO A 87 24.73 10.61 -16.02
N LEU A 88 23.47 10.63 -16.45
CA LEU A 88 22.39 11.34 -15.76
C LEU A 88 21.98 10.64 -14.47
N LEU A 89 21.97 9.29 -14.45
CA LEU A 89 21.78 8.48 -13.24
C LEU A 89 22.88 8.70 -12.19
N ALA A 90 24.11 9.02 -12.61
CA ALA A 90 25.22 9.27 -11.68
C ALA A 90 25.02 10.55 -10.83
N SER A 91 24.17 11.49 -11.29
CA SER A 91 23.81 12.70 -10.52
C SER A 91 23.03 12.40 -9.23
N LYS A 92 22.32 11.26 -9.18
CA LYS A 92 21.38 10.87 -8.10
C LYS A 92 20.26 11.88 -7.82
N ASP A 93 19.98 12.79 -8.74
CA ASP A 93 18.90 13.78 -8.63
C ASP A 93 17.51 13.10 -8.76
N PRO A 94 16.58 13.29 -7.81
CA PRO A 94 15.25 12.69 -7.87
C PRO A 94 14.38 13.16 -9.05
N HIS A 95 14.48 14.43 -9.45
CA HIS A 95 13.68 15.00 -10.56
C HIS A 95 14.10 14.40 -11.89
N VAL A 96 15.41 14.16 -12.03
CA VAL A 96 16.03 13.53 -13.19
C VAL A 96 15.62 12.08 -13.29
N LEU A 97 15.65 11.36 -12.17
CA LEU A 97 15.18 9.99 -12.13
C LEU A 97 13.69 9.90 -12.46
N ALA A 98 12.86 10.88 -12.08
CA ALA A 98 11.46 10.95 -12.52
C ALA A 98 11.36 11.18 -14.04
N TYR A 99 12.02 12.20 -14.55
CA TYR A 99 12.05 12.56 -15.96
C TYR A 99 12.54 11.42 -16.88
N LEU A 100 13.62 10.70 -16.49
CA LEU A 100 14.11 9.56 -17.24
C LEU A 100 13.11 8.39 -17.29
N LYS A 101 12.31 8.18 -16.22
CA LYS A 101 11.25 7.15 -16.21
C LYS A 101 10.13 7.52 -17.16
N GLU A 102 9.67 8.77 -17.11
CA GLU A 102 8.63 9.31 -18.00
C GLU A 102 9.09 9.23 -19.46
N ARG A 103 10.30 9.70 -19.78
CA ARG A 103 10.83 9.63 -21.14
C ARG A 103 11.01 8.21 -21.64
N LEU A 104 11.44 7.27 -20.79
CA LEU A 104 11.51 5.85 -21.19
C LEU A 104 10.12 5.27 -21.45
N ALA A 105 9.13 5.62 -20.63
CA ALA A 105 7.74 5.20 -20.84
C ALA A 105 7.16 5.74 -22.16
N GLU A 106 7.45 7.00 -22.52
CA GLU A 106 7.11 7.59 -23.83
C GLU A 106 7.79 6.87 -25.00
N LEU A 107 9.09 6.57 -24.88
CA LEU A 107 9.87 5.91 -25.93
C LEU A 107 9.40 4.47 -26.18
N ILE A 108 8.91 3.77 -25.15
CA ILE A 108 8.25 2.47 -25.28
C ILE A 108 6.84 2.63 -25.87
N GLY A 109 6.02 3.52 -25.29
CA GLY A 109 4.65 3.78 -25.74
C GLY A 109 3.77 2.53 -25.71
N GLU A 110 3.07 2.25 -26.80
CA GLU A 110 2.27 1.03 -27.00
C GLU A 110 3.06 -0.16 -27.59
N ASP A 111 4.34 0.03 -27.92
CA ASP A 111 5.12 -0.93 -28.70
C ASP A 111 5.59 -2.10 -27.82
N GLU A 112 4.99 -3.27 -28.06
CA GLU A 112 5.31 -4.52 -27.36
C GLU A 112 6.78 -4.93 -27.56
N GLY A 113 7.35 -4.69 -28.75
CA GLY A 113 8.75 -5.04 -29.05
C GLY A 113 9.72 -4.21 -28.21
N ARG A 114 9.45 -2.91 -28.08
CA ARG A 114 10.24 -1.99 -27.25
C ARG A 114 10.20 -2.33 -25.77
N ALA A 115 9.01 -2.68 -25.26
CA ALA A 115 8.87 -3.12 -23.87
C ALA A 115 9.67 -4.41 -23.60
N LEU A 116 9.62 -5.38 -24.52
CA LEU A 116 10.39 -6.62 -24.43
C LEU A 116 11.91 -6.38 -24.52
N GLU A 117 12.36 -5.45 -25.37
CA GLU A 117 13.78 -5.04 -25.46
C GLU A 117 14.28 -4.45 -24.12
N VAL A 118 13.50 -3.54 -23.52
CA VAL A 118 13.82 -2.93 -22.21
C VAL A 118 13.84 -3.96 -21.08
N LEU A 119 12.94 -4.95 -21.10
CA LEU A 119 12.98 -6.07 -20.14
C LEU A 119 14.21 -6.97 -20.34
N GLY A 120 14.66 -7.14 -21.59
CA GLY A 120 15.93 -7.79 -21.91
C GLY A 120 17.12 -7.07 -21.27
N TRP A 121 17.20 -5.75 -21.37
CA TRP A 121 18.24 -4.95 -20.71
C TRP A 121 18.17 -5.04 -19.18
N ALA A 122 16.95 -5.00 -18.61
CA ALA A 122 16.74 -5.03 -17.16
C ALA A 122 17.28 -6.31 -16.49
N ARG A 123 17.30 -7.45 -17.21
CA ARG A 123 17.83 -8.73 -16.69
C ARG A 123 19.25 -8.59 -16.14
N GLU A 124 20.12 -7.84 -16.83
CA GLU A 124 21.55 -7.72 -16.51
C GLU A 124 21.97 -6.32 -16.03
N ALA A 125 21.04 -5.35 -16.04
CA ALA A 125 21.26 -3.97 -15.62
C ALA A 125 21.80 -3.82 -14.18
N SER A 126 22.51 -2.73 -13.92
CA SER A 126 22.94 -2.35 -12.56
C SER A 126 21.72 -2.03 -11.66
N PRO A 127 21.81 -2.07 -10.31
CA PRO A 127 20.63 -1.87 -9.44
C PRO A 127 19.90 -0.53 -9.63
N ALA A 128 20.62 0.55 -9.95
CA ALA A 128 20.01 1.86 -10.23
C ALA A 128 19.33 1.90 -11.60
N GLU A 129 20.00 1.34 -12.61
CA GLU A 129 19.47 1.23 -13.97
C GLU A 129 18.25 0.29 -14.03
N PHE A 130 18.30 -0.87 -13.36
CA PHE A 130 17.18 -1.80 -13.21
C PHE A 130 15.91 -1.09 -12.71
N LYS A 131 16.03 -0.28 -11.65
CA LYS A 131 14.92 0.52 -11.10
C LYS A 131 14.39 1.57 -12.08
N LEU A 132 15.25 2.17 -12.92
CA LEU A 132 14.82 3.06 -14.01
C LEU A 132 14.07 2.28 -15.10
N LEU A 133 14.66 1.20 -15.62
CA LEU A 133 14.11 0.43 -16.73
C LEU A 133 12.72 -0.14 -16.39
N LEU A 134 12.56 -0.75 -15.22
CA LEU A 134 11.26 -1.29 -14.81
C LEU A 134 10.25 -0.21 -14.43
N ALA A 135 10.68 0.98 -14.02
CA ALA A 135 9.77 2.11 -13.85
C ALA A 135 9.29 2.67 -15.21
N GLY A 136 10.15 2.69 -16.24
CA GLY A 136 9.76 3.01 -17.61
C GLY A 136 8.75 2.02 -18.19
N VAL A 137 9.03 0.70 -18.09
CA VAL A 137 8.07 -0.34 -18.52
C VAL A 137 6.74 -0.23 -17.77
N ARG A 138 6.75 0.00 -16.45
CA ARG A 138 5.53 0.23 -15.66
C ARG A 138 4.80 1.53 -15.99
N GLY A 139 5.46 2.50 -16.62
CA GLY A 139 4.84 3.74 -17.10
C GLY A 139 4.22 3.62 -18.49
N ALA A 140 4.69 2.68 -19.30
CA ALA A 140 4.29 2.53 -20.69
C ALA A 140 2.95 1.76 -20.85
N PRO A 141 2.05 2.17 -21.75
CA PRO A 141 0.86 1.39 -22.13
C PRO A 141 1.18 -0.04 -22.60
N ALA A 142 2.37 -0.27 -23.17
CA ALA A 142 2.85 -1.58 -23.58
C ALA A 142 2.88 -2.63 -22.44
N LEU A 143 2.91 -2.21 -21.17
CA LEU A 143 2.81 -3.09 -20.00
C LEU A 143 1.63 -4.07 -20.09
N LEU A 144 0.50 -3.62 -20.65
CA LEU A 144 -0.75 -4.37 -20.73
C LEU A 144 -0.80 -5.37 -21.91
N LYS A 145 0.26 -5.44 -22.74
CA LYS A 145 0.31 -6.36 -23.88
C LYS A 145 0.68 -7.77 -23.39
N PRO A 146 0.00 -8.86 -23.84
CA PRO A 146 0.15 -10.19 -23.25
C PRO A 146 1.58 -10.73 -23.19
N ARG A 147 2.43 -10.48 -24.20
CA ARG A 147 3.82 -11.00 -24.19
C ARG A 147 4.71 -10.24 -23.21
N VAL A 148 4.41 -8.98 -22.90
CA VAL A 148 5.12 -8.21 -21.86
C VAL A 148 4.77 -8.78 -20.48
N VAL A 149 3.49 -9.09 -20.23
CA VAL A 149 3.04 -9.75 -18.99
C VAL A 149 3.70 -11.12 -18.81
N GLU A 150 3.68 -11.98 -19.83
CA GLU A 150 4.35 -13.28 -19.75
C GLU A 150 5.87 -13.16 -19.59
N GLN A 151 6.51 -12.13 -20.17
CA GLN A 151 7.94 -11.88 -19.96
C GLN A 151 8.26 -11.40 -18.54
N LEU A 152 7.42 -10.53 -17.96
CA LEU A 152 7.52 -10.12 -16.55
C LEU A 152 7.37 -11.33 -15.61
N MET A 153 6.39 -12.20 -15.87
CA MET A 153 6.22 -13.43 -15.11
C MET A 153 7.40 -14.41 -15.30
N THR A 154 7.89 -14.56 -16.53
CA THR A 154 9.03 -15.45 -16.82
C THR A 154 10.31 -15.00 -16.12
N LEU A 155 10.59 -13.68 -16.10
CA LEU A 155 11.75 -13.13 -15.40
C LEU A 155 11.55 -13.09 -13.87
N GLY A 156 10.34 -12.77 -13.40
CA GLY A 156 9.99 -12.77 -11.98
C GLY A 156 10.09 -14.14 -11.32
N LEU A 157 9.71 -15.19 -12.07
CA LEU A 157 9.74 -16.57 -11.58
C LEU A 157 11.09 -17.27 -11.82
N ASP A 158 12.04 -16.67 -12.54
CA ASP A 158 13.36 -17.26 -12.82
C ASP A 158 14.22 -17.39 -11.55
N GLU A 159 14.33 -18.61 -11.02
CA GLU A 159 15.12 -18.97 -9.83
C GLU A 159 16.62 -18.65 -9.96
N LYS A 160 17.12 -18.37 -11.17
CA LYS A 160 18.52 -17.97 -11.41
C LYS A 160 18.78 -16.49 -11.10
N LEU A 161 17.73 -15.70 -10.86
CA LEU A 161 17.82 -14.29 -10.50
C LEU A 161 17.67 -14.11 -8.99
N ASP A 162 18.32 -13.07 -8.45
CA ASP A 162 18.16 -12.69 -7.05
C ASP A 162 16.73 -12.25 -6.72
N LEU A 163 16.32 -12.39 -5.45
CA LEU A 163 14.96 -12.09 -5.01
C LEU A 163 14.54 -10.63 -5.28
N GLY A 164 15.47 -9.68 -5.21
CA GLY A 164 15.19 -8.26 -5.48
C GLY A 164 14.87 -8.00 -6.96
N ARG A 165 15.59 -8.67 -7.89
CA ARG A 165 15.23 -8.64 -9.32
C ARG A 165 13.90 -9.32 -9.57
N ARG A 166 13.68 -10.50 -8.99
CA ARG A 166 12.42 -11.25 -9.12
C ARG A 166 11.22 -10.42 -8.66
N ALA A 167 11.31 -9.82 -7.47
CA ALA A 167 10.34 -8.88 -6.93
C ALA A 167 10.12 -7.69 -7.86
N GLY A 168 11.19 -7.07 -8.36
CA GLY A 168 11.11 -5.94 -9.30
C GLY A 168 10.31 -6.23 -10.57
N PHE A 169 10.49 -7.41 -11.19
CA PHE A 169 9.70 -7.82 -12.36
C PHE A 169 8.23 -8.07 -12.01
N LEU A 170 7.95 -8.71 -10.87
CA LEU A 170 6.58 -9.03 -10.44
C LEU A 170 5.80 -7.80 -9.97
N ASP A 171 6.49 -6.75 -9.49
CA ASP A 171 5.87 -5.48 -9.10
C ASP A 171 5.06 -4.83 -10.23
N GLY A 172 5.49 -5.00 -11.49
CA GLY A 172 4.76 -4.49 -12.65
C GLY A 172 3.36 -5.07 -12.84
N LEU A 173 3.09 -6.26 -12.29
CA LEU A 173 1.81 -6.95 -12.40
C LEU A 173 0.69 -6.26 -11.60
N GLN A 174 1.02 -5.42 -10.61
CA GLN A 174 0.05 -4.66 -9.79
C GLN A 174 -0.83 -3.69 -10.60
N LYS A 175 -0.44 -3.35 -11.83
CA LYS A 175 -1.20 -2.44 -12.73
C LYS A 175 -2.12 -3.17 -13.71
N LEU A 176 -2.18 -4.50 -13.69
CA LEU A 176 -3.02 -5.24 -14.63
C LEU A 176 -4.50 -5.10 -14.28
N PRO A 177 -5.40 -4.98 -15.28
CA PRO A 177 -6.84 -4.91 -15.04
C PRO A 177 -7.46 -6.26 -14.66
N ARG A 178 -6.74 -7.36 -14.89
CA ARG A 178 -7.07 -8.74 -14.49
C ARG A 178 -5.82 -9.62 -14.59
N LEU A 179 -5.80 -10.76 -13.90
CA LEU A 179 -4.90 -11.88 -14.16
C LEU A 179 -5.68 -12.98 -14.88
N GLU A 180 -5.07 -13.63 -15.88
CA GLU A 180 -5.66 -14.85 -16.45
C GLU A 180 -5.58 -16.01 -15.44
N PRO A 181 -6.51 -16.99 -15.45
CA PRO A 181 -6.54 -18.06 -14.45
C PRO A 181 -5.21 -18.83 -14.31
N ALA A 182 -4.53 -19.10 -15.43
CA ALA A 182 -3.22 -19.77 -15.42
C ALA A 182 -2.08 -18.89 -14.86
N GLN A 183 -2.20 -17.57 -14.96
CA GLN A 183 -1.25 -16.63 -14.37
C GLN A 183 -1.45 -16.57 -12.86
N LEU A 184 -2.71 -16.42 -12.43
CA LEU A 184 -3.10 -16.41 -11.02
C LEU A 184 -2.69 -17.71 -10.30
N GLU A 185 -2.84 -18.87 -10.94
CA GLU A 185 -2.37 -20.16 -10.40
C GLU A 185 -0.84 -20.18 -10.20
N ARG A 186 -0.06 -19.80 -11.23
CA ARG A 186 1.41 -19.75 -11.15
C ARG A 186 1.91 -18.80 -10.06
N LEU A 187 1.29 -17.62 -9.95
CA LEU A 187 1.63 -16.61 -8.95
C LEU A 187 1.24 -17.06 -7.52
N SER A 188 0.08 -17.68 -7.35
CA SER A 188 -0.36 -18.23 -6.06
C SER A 188 0.52 -19.40 -5.60
N HIS A 189 0.91 -20.30 -6.51
CA HIS A 189 1.89 -21.35 -6.19
C HIS A 189 3.23 -20.74 -5.74
N PHE A 190 3.74 -19.73 -6.47
CA PHE A 190 5.01 -19.08 -6.13
C PHE A 190 4.97 -18.37 -4.77
N ALA A 191 3.90 -17.64 -4.46
CA ALA A 191 3.76 -16.92 -3.19
C ALA A 191 3.65 -17.83 -1.95
N LYS A 192 3.40 -19.13 -2.13
CA LYS A 192 3.40 -20.11 -1.03
C LYS A 192 4.78 -20.70 -0.72
N ASP A 193 5.75 -20.53 -1.63
CA ASP A 193 7.09 -21.09 -1.48
C ASP A 193 7.92 -20.25 -0.50
N ALA A 194 8.56 -20.89 0.49
CA ALA A 194 9.51 -20.27 1.41
C ALA A 194 10.70 -19.61 0.67
N ALA A 195 11.08 -20.13 -0.52
CA ALA A 195 12.14 -19.59 -1.34
C ALA A 195 11.73 -18.31 -2.13
N SER A 196 10.48 -17.84 -2.00
CA SER A 196 10.00 -16.65 -2.71
C SER A 196 10.35 -15.33 -2.01
N GLY A 197 10.37 -15.28 -0.68
CA GLY A 197 10.73 -14.10 0.13
C GLY A 197 10.04 -12.81 -0.32
N GLU A 198 10.81 -11.72 -0.48
CA GLU A 198 10.31 -10.42 -0.98
C GLU A 198 9.54 -10.55 -2.32
N ALA A 199 9.94 -11.46 -3.21
CA ALA A 199 9.24 -11.67 -4.47
C ALA A 199 7.88 -12.36 -4.28
N GLY A 200 7.73 -13.25 -3.29
CA GLY A 200 6.45 -13.80 -2.87
C GLY A 200 5.55 -12.73 -2.27
N TRP A 201 6.11 -11.88 -1.42
CA TRP A 201 5.43 -10.74 -0.81
C TRP A 201 4.88 -9.77 -1.89
N VAL A 202 5.71 -9.37 -2.86
CA VAL A 202 5.28 -8.51 -3.98
C VAL A 202 4.26 -9.21 -4.88
N THR A 203 4.36 -10.53 -5.05
CA THR A 203 3.38 -11.33 -5.80
C THR A 203 2.01 -11.30 -5.13
N THR A 204 1.95 -11.49 -3.82
CA THR A 204 0.71 -11.42 -3.04
C THR A 204 0.10 -10.02 -3.10
N ARG A 205 0.91 -8.95 -2.99
CA ARG A 205 0.44 -7.57 -3.22
C ARG A 205 -0.14 -7.41 -4.63
N ALA A 206 0.49 -7.99 -5.66
CA ALA A 206 -0.01 -7.95 -7.03
C ALA A 206 -1.36 -8.66 -7.19
N ILE A 207 -1.51 -9.87 -6.64
CA ILE A 207 -2.78 -10.62 -6.67
C ILE A 207 -3.90 -9.78 -6.03
N GLY A 208 -3.70 -9.24 -4.82
CA GLY A 208 -4.72 -8.45 -4.13
C GLY A 208 -5.02 -7.08 -4.77
N ARG A 209 -4.02 -6.43 -5.40
CA ARG A 209 -4.25 -5.18 -6.15
C ARG A 209 -5.07 -5.42 -7.42
N VAL A 210 -4.73 -6.47 -8.18
CA VAL A 210 -5.48 -6.84 -9.38
C VAL A 210 -6.88 -7.36 -9.02
N MET A 211 -7.03 -8.10 -7.91
CA MET A 211 -8.33 -8.50 -7.37
C MET A 211 -9.28 -7.30 -7.22
N LYS A 212 -8.83 -6.25 -6.54
CA LYS A 212 -9.63 -5.03 -6.36
C LYS A 212 -10.02 -4.41 -7.70
N GLN A 213 -9.05 -4.27 -8.60
CA GLN A 213 -9.25 -3.67 -9.93
C GLN A 213 -10.23 -4.46 -10.81
N ASP A 214 -10.18 -5.79 -10.74
CA ASP A 214 -11.04 -6.68 -11.52
C ASP A 214 -12.44 -6.83 -10.89
N PHE A 215 -12.53 -6.76 -9.56
CA PHE A 215 -13.80 -6.69 -8.84
C PHE A 215 -14.58 -5.40 -9.16
N GLU A 216 -13.92 -4.23 -9.11
CA GLU A 216 -14.52 -2.95 -9.54
C GLU A 216 -15.07 -2.99 -10.98
N ARG A 217 -14.51 -3.86 -11.83
CA ARG A 217 -14.87 -4.02 -13.25
C ARG A 217 -15.93 -5.10 -13.51
N THR A 218 -15.96 -6.17 -12.71
CA THR A 218 -16.74 -7.39 -13.01
C THR A 218 -17.71 -7.82 -11.91
N GLY A 219 -17.56 -7.30 -10.70
CA GLY A 219 -18.30 -7.75 -9.51
C GLY A 219 -17.91 -9.15 -9.02
N ASN A 220 -16.88 -9.81 -9.59
CA ASN A 220 -16.48 -11.16 -9.21
C ASN A 220 -15.10 -11.20 -8.55
N ILE A 221 -15.09 -11.32 -7.23
CA ILE A 221 -13.86 -11.39 -6.42
C ILE A 221 -13.34 -12.82 -6.21
N LYS A 222 -14.22 -13.83 -6.35
CA LYS A 222 -13.99 -15.20 -5.88
C LYS A 222 -12.70 -15.86 -6.37
N PRO A 223 -12.30 -15.78 -7.66
CA PRO A 223 -11.09 -16.47 -8.13
C PRO A 223 -9.81 -16.00 -7.43
N TYR A 224 -9.73 -14.72 -7.06
CA TYR A 224 -8.59 -14.15 -6.34
C TYR A 224 -8.68 -14.42 -4.85
N LEU A 225 -9.88 -14.28 -4.27
CA LEU A 225 -10.19 -14.57 -2.87
C LEU A 225 -9.74 -16.00 -2.49
N ASP A 226 -10.18 -17.00 -3.24
CA ASP A 226 -9.83 -18.42 -3.04
C ASP A 226 -8.29 -18.63 -3.05
N LYS A 227 -7.55 -17.79 -3.78
CA LYS A 227 -6.09 -17.86 -3.88
C LYS A 227 -5.36 -17.07 -2.81
N LEU A 228 -5.88 -15.94 -2.36
CA LEU A 228 -5.35 -15.20 -1.22
C LEU A 228 -5.53 -15.99 0.08
N LEU A 229 -6.69 -16.60 0.30
CA LEU A 229 -6.95 -17.52 1.40
C LEU A 229 -5.97 -18.72 1.39
N ALA A 230 -5.72 -19.31 0.22
CA ALA A 230 -4.73 -20.37 0.08
C ALA A 230 -3.31 -19.88 0.41
N ILE A 231 -2.90 -18.67 0.01
CA ILE A 231 -1.59 -18.10 0.35
C ILE A 231 -1.50 -17.81 1.86
N GLY A 232 -2.51 -17.15 2.44
CA GLY A 232 -2.57 -16.79 3.85
C GLY A 232 -2.50 -17.99 4.80
N THR A 233 -3.09 -19.10 4.37
CA THR A 233 -3.15 -20.33 5.15
C THR A 233 -2.07 -21.35 4.81
N GLU A 234 -1.48 -21.37 3.62
CA GLU A 234 -0.49 -22.40 3.23
C GLU A 234 0.95 -21.88 3.02
N SER A 235 1.17 -20.57 2.92
CA SER A 235 2.53 -20.03 2.75
C SER A 235 3.40 -20.28 3.98
N LEU A 236 4.69 -20.51 3.76
CA LEU A 236 5.69 -20.72 4.80
C LEU A 236 6.40 -19.43 5.25
N ASP A 237 6.05 -18.29 4.64
CA ASP A 237 6.60 -16.96 4.92
C ASP A 237 5.54 -16.11 5.67
N GLU A 238 5.76 -15.82 6.96
CA GLU A 238 4.79 -15.12 7.81
C GLU A 238 4.39 -13.72 7.29
N PRO A 239 5.32 -12.82 6.88
CA PRO A 239 4.97 -11.60 6.13
C PRO A 239 4.08 -11.82 4.91
N VAL A 240 4.26 -12.90 4.15
CA VAL A 240 3.41 -13.23 3.00
C VAL A 240 2.03 -13.72 3.45
N ARG A 241 1.97 -14.54 4.50
CA ARG A 241 0.70 -15.01 5.09
C ARG A 241 -0.14 -13.84 5.59
N TYR A 242 0.47 -12.96 6.39
CA TYR A 242 -0.18 -11.77 6.94
C TYR A 242 -0.77 -10.90 5.83
N LEU A 243 0.04 -10.54 4.82
CA LEU A 243 -0.43 -9.72 3.69
C LEU A 243 -1.57 -10.41 2.92
N ALA A 244 -1.52 -11.72 2.71
CA ALA A 244 -2.54 -12.41 1.94
C ALA A 244 -3.91 -12.37 2.62
N LEU A 245 -3.94 -12.51 3.95
CA LEU A 245 -5.15 -12.36 4.76
C LEU A 245 -5.57 -10.87 4.86
N GLU A 246 -4.64 -9.93 5.06
CA GLU A 246 -4.94 -8.49 5.07
C GLU A 246 -5.62 -8.03 3.78
N MET A 247 -5.13 -8.49 2.63
CA MET A 247 -5.74 -8.20 1.33
C MET A 247 -7.12 -8.86 1.16
N GLU A 248 -7.43 -9.91 1.92
CA GLU A 248 -8.77 -10.53 1.98
C GLU A 248 -9.79 -9.65 2.69
N MET A 249 -9.38 -8.93 3.75
CA MET A 249 -10.25 -8.04 4.54
C MET A 249 -10.99 -6.97 3.73
N HIS A 250 -10.56 -6.71 2.49
CA HIS A 250 -11.23 -5.80 1.54
C HIS A 250 -12.37 -6.44 0.75
N ALA A 251 -12.64 -7.74 0.95
CA ALA A 251 -13.71 -8.51 0.35
C ALA A 251 -14.74 -8.89 1.42
N ASP A 252 -15.92 -8.25 1.43
CA ASP A 252 -17.05 -8.70 2.27
C ASP A 252 -17.70 -9.97 1.66
N ALA A 253 -16.92 -11.05 1.53
CA ALA A 253 -17.30 -12.29 0.87
C ALA A 253 -17.54 -13.41 1.90
N PRO A 254 -18.69 -14.11 1.87
CA PRO A 254 -18.94 -15.20 2.82
C PRO A 254 -17.98 -16.38 2.62
N LEU A 255 -17.36 -16.83 3.71
CA LEU A 255 -16.47 -17.98 3.72
C LEU A 255 -17.22 -19.32 3.60
N ASP A 256 -16.61 -20.29 2.93
CA ASP A 256 -17.07 -21.68 2.93
C ASP A 256 -16.54 -22.49 4.14
N THR A 257 -17.12 -23.67 4.35
CA THR A 257 -16.79 -24.54 5.49
C THR A 257 -15.33 -25.02 5.51
N GLN A 258 -14.71 -25.21 4.34
CA GLN A 258 -13.32 -25.67 4.25
C GLN A 258 -12.37 -24.54 4.66
N THR A 259 -12.61 -23.35 4.14
CA THR A 259 -11.89 -22.13 4.50
C THR A 259 -12.04 -21.81 5.98
N THR A 260 -13.26 -21.88 6.52
CA THR A 260 -13.54 -21.69 7.95
C THR A 260 -12.75 -22.66 8.81
N ALA A 261 -12.70 -23.95 8.45
CA ALA A 261 -11.92 -24.94 9.18
C ALA A 261 -10.41 -24.67 9.13
N ARG A 262 -9.88 -24.22 8.00
CA ARG A 262 -8.46 -23.89 7.85
C ARG A 262 -8.07 -22.64 8.65
N LEU A 263 -8.86 -21.57 8.58
CA LEU A 263 -8.62 -20.36 9.37
C LEU A 263 -8.74 -20.63 10.88
N ALA A 264 -9.66 -21.52 11.30
CA ALA A 264 -9.74 -21.95 12.69
C ALA A 264 -8.47 -22.68 13.16
N GLN A 265 -7.85 -23.49 12.30
CA GLN A 265 -6.55 -24.11 12.58
C GLN A 265 -5.44 -23.07 12.68
N VAL A 266 -5.40 -22.09 11.77
CA VAL A 266 -4.45 -20.96 11.84
C VAL A 266 -4.60 -20.22 13.18
N LEU A 267 -5.82 -19.78 13.51
CA LEU A 267 -6.15 -19.07 14.73
C LEU A 267 -5.81 -19.82 16.04
N THR A 268 -5.75 -21.15 16.02
CA THR A 268 -5.58 -21.95 17.26
C THR A 268 -4.23 -22.63 17.40
N THR A 269 -3.51 -22.88 16.30
CA THR A 269 -2.32 -23.75 16.31
C THR A 269 -1.13 -23.25 15.49
N GLU A 270 -1.25 -22.16 14.73
CA GLU A 270 -0.21 -21.73 13.78
C GLU A 270 -0.05 -20.20 13.73
N GLY A 271 1.00 -19.72 13.07
CA GLY A 271 1.20 -18.30 12.75
C GLY A 271 1.64 -17.40 13.91
N SER A 272 2.10 -16.20 13.57
CA SER A 272 2.39 -15.11 14.50
C SER A 272 1.12 -14.60 15.21
N GLY A 273 1.29 -13.76 16.23
CA GLY A 273 0.15 -13.05 16.84
C GLY A 273 -0.65 -12.29 15.78
N ASP A 274 0.03 -11.57 14.90
CA ASP A 274 -0.60 -10.78 13.82
C ASP A 274 -1.39 -11.66 12.85
N VAL A 275 -0.82 -12.78 12.38
CA VAL A 275 -1.52 -13.74 11.51
C VAL A 275 -2.76 -14.32 12.20
N ARG A 276 -2.69 -14.58 13.52
CA ARG A 276 -3.88 -15.02 14.29
C ARG A 276 -4.90 -13.90 14.49
N GLN A 277 -4.48 -12.64 14.61
CA GLN A 277 -5.41 -11.49 14.64
C GLN A 277 -6.17 -11.32 13.33
N VAL A 278 -5.52 -11.47 12.17
CA VAL A 278 -6.20 -11.38 10.87
C VAL A 278 -7.06 -12.62 10.62
N ALA A 279 -6.58 -13.84 10.92
CA ALA A 279 -7.43 -15.04 10.86
C ALA A 279 -8.68 -14.94 11.76
N ALA A 280 -8.59 -14.24 12.89
CA ALA A 280 -9.76 -13.91 13.72
C ALA A 280 -10.70 -12.91 13.03
N HIS A 281 -10.19 -11.91 12.29
CA HIS A 281 -11.04 -11.04 11.46
C HIS A 281 -11.82 -11.86 10.43
N ASP A 282 -11.12 -12.66 9.63
CA ASP A 282 -11.70 -13.31 8.45
C ASP A 282 -12.76 -14.34 8.85
N LEU A 283 -12.51 -15.10 9.94
CA LEU A 283 -13.51 -15.99 10.53
C LEU A 283 -14.84 -15.30 10.91
N SER A 284 -14.85 -13.98 11.16
CA SER A 284 -16.08 -13.26 11.47
C SER A 284 -17.01 -13.08 10.27
N LEU A 285 -16.51 -13.34 9.05
CA LEU A 285 -17.26 -13.33 7.79
C LEU A 285 -17.90 -14.69 7.45
N ALA A 286 -17.62 -15.75 8.23
CA ALA A 286 -18.20 -17.07 8.00
C ALA A 286 -19.71 -17.11 8.32
N GLN A 287 -20.46 -17.94 7.58
CA GLN A 287 -21.93 -17.98 7.71
C GLN A 287 -22.42 -18.63 9.01
N ASP A 288 -21.70 -19.62 9.55
CA ASP A 288 -22.08 -20.28 10.81
C ASP A 288 -21.54 -19.50 12.02
N LYS A 289 -22.33 -18.51 12.42
CA LYS A 289 -22.04 -17.65 13.58
C LYS A 289 -21.86 -18.43 14.89
N ALA A 290 -22.59 -19.54 15.07
CA ALA A 290 -22.51 -20.34 16.28
C ALA A 290 -21.17 -21.11 16.32
N GLN A 291 -20.76 -21.68 15.18
CA GLN A 291 -19.45 -22.30 15.03
C GLN A 291 -18.31 -21.31 15.29
N VAL A 292 -18.39 -20.09 14.75
CA VAL A 292 -17.38 -19.04 14.92
C VAL A 292 -17.25 -18.63 16.40
N LEU A 293 -18.36 -18.37 17.09
CA LEU A 293 -18.34 -18.04 18.52
C LEU A 293 -17.74 -19.17 19.39
N ASP A 294 -18.04 -20.43 19.06
CA ASP A 294 -17.50 -21.61 19.73
C ASP A 294 -15.98 -21.81 19.46
N ILE A 295 -15.51 -21.49 18.25
CA ILE A 295 -14.08 -21.39 17.92
C ILE A 295 -13.41 -20.30 18.76
N TYR A 296 -13.95 -19.08 18.78
CA TYR A 296 -13.36 -17.96 19.51
C TYR A 296 -13.33 -18.19 21.02
N ALA A 297 -14.42 -18.72 21.60
CA ALA A 297 -14.50 -19.03 23.03
C ALA A 297 -13.41 -20.03 23.46
N ARG A 298 -13.19 -21.09 22.66
CA ARG A 298 -12.11 -22.05 22.91
C ARG A 298 -10.73 -21.43 22.73
N ALA A 299 -10.51 -20.68 21.66
CA ALA A 299 -9.24 -20.02 21.38
C ALA A 299 -8.84 -19.05 22.50
N PHE A 300 -9.78 -18.20 22.96
CA PHE A 300 -9.55 -17.19 23.99
C PHE A 300 -9.12 -17.81 25.32
N ALA A 301 -9.70 -18.97 25.69
CA ALA A 301 -9.36 -19.68 26.92
C ALA A 301 -7.89 -20.15 26.96
N THR A 302 -7.29 -20.46 25.80
CA THR A 302 -5.91 -20.98 25.68
C THR A 302 -4.89 -19.95 25.21
N GLU A 303 -5.30 -18.93 24.46
CA GLU A 303 -4.44 -17.87 23.95
C GLU A 303 -3.82 -17.07 25.10
N ARG A 304 -2.59 -16.60 24.92
CA ARG A 304 -1.81 -15.81 25.90
C ARG A 304 -1.53 -14.40 25.41
N ASP A 305 -1.50 -14.21 24.10
CA ASP A 305 -1.34 -12.91 23.46
C ASP A 305 -2.56 -12.01 23.71
N LEU A 306 -2.33 -10.81 24.24
CA LEU A 306 -3.42 -9.88 24.57
C LEU A 306 -4.11 -9.33 23.31
N CYS A 307 -3.37 -9.14 22.22
CA CYS A 307 -3.90 -8.59 20.98
C CYS A 307 -4.68 -9.63 20.20
N VAL A 308 -4.25 -10.90 20.21
CA VAL A 308 -5.10 -12.00 19.71
C VAL A 308 -6.36 -12.15 20.57
N ARG A 309 -6.27 -12.06 21.91
CA ARG A 309 -7.47 -12.02 22.78
C ARG A 309 -8.41 -10.86 22.45
N TRP A 310 -7.89 -9.66 22.17
CA TRP A 310 -8.69 -8.52 21.74
C TRP A 310 -9.34 -8.72 20.38
N ALA A 311 -8.62 -9.30 19.41
CA ALA A 311 -9.17 -9.69 18.11
C ALA A 311 -10.33 -10.69 18.27
N LEU A 312 -10.13 -11.78 19.01
CA LEU A 312 -11.18 -12.76 19.35
C LEU A 312 -12.42 -12.11 19.99
N PHE A 313 -12.20 -11.18 20.91
CA PHE A 313 -13.27 -10.48 21.63
C PHE A 313 -14.07 -9.55 20.70
N ARG A 314 -13.40 -8.64 19.98
CA ARG A 314 -14.08 -7.70 19.07
C ARG A 314 -14.72 -8.38 17.87
N PHE A 315 -14.08 -9.42 17.31
CA PHE A 315 -14.63 -10.14 16.17
C PHE A 315 -15.76 -11.12 16.55
N SER A 316 -15.89 -11.51 17.82
CA SER A 316 -17.13 -12.13 18.32
C SER A 316 -18.34 -11.22 18.05
N ALA A 317 -18.21 -9.92 18.38
CA ALA A 317 -19.26 -8.92 18.10
C ALA A 317 -19.47 -8.67 16.60
N ARG A 318 -18.43 -8.77 15.75
CA ARG A 318 -18.58 -8.68 14.28
C ARG A 318 -19.37 -9.88 13.73
N ALA A 319 -19.04 -11.09 14.15
CA ALA A 319 -19.66 -12.33 13.67
C ALA A 319 -21.16 -12.43 14.04
N ALA A 320 -21.49 -12.19 15.32
CA ALA A 320 -22.82 -12.47 15.86
C ALA A 320 -23.58 -11.26 16.41
N GLY A 321 -22.99 -10.05 16.40
CA GLY A 321 -23.64 -8.86 16.92
C GLY A 321 -24.00 -9.01 18.40
N LYS A 322 -25.24 -8.65 18.75
CA LYS A 322 -25.77 -8.78 20.11
C LYS A 322 -25.76 -10.22 20.64
N ASP A 323 -25.87 -11.22 19.76
CA ASP A 323 -25.88 -12.64 20.16
C ASP A 323 -24.49 -13.12 20.61
N ALA A 324 -23.43 -12.33 20.39
CA ALA A 324 -22.09 -12.57 20.94
C ALA A 324 -21.97 -12.27 22.44
N LEU A 325 -22.85 -11.42 23.00
CA LEU A 325 -22.70 -10.92 24.38
C LEU A 325 -22.52 -12.02 25.44
N PRO A 326 -23.24 -13.16 25.43
CA PRO A 326 -23.00 -14.23 26.41
C PRO A 326 -21.59 -14.83 26.32
N VAL A 327 -21.01 -14.91 25.13
CA VAL A 327 -19.64 -15.40 24.92
C VAL A 327 -18.61 -14.36 25.36
N MET A 328 -18.84 -13.08 25.02
CA MET A 328 -18.00 -11.97 25.45
C MET A 328 -18.00 -11.79 26.97
N ALA A 329 -19.15 -11.99 27.63
CA ALA A 329 -19.24 -12.02 29.10
C ALA A 329 -18.35 -13.11 29.70
N ASN A 330 -18.37 -14.32 29.14
CA ASN A 330 -17.50 -15.42 29.59
C ASN A 330 -16.01 -15.13 29.33
N MET A 331 -15.66 -14.47 28.22
CA MET A 331 -14.29 -14.01 27.95
C MET A 331 -13.83 -12.97 28.99
N ALA A 332 -14.69 -11.99 29.33
CA ALA A 332 -14.40 -10.99 30.36
C ALA A 332 -14.28 -11.58 31.78
N LEU A 333 -15.04 -12.65 32.08
CA LEU A 333 -14.87 -13.42 33.33
C LEU A 333 -13.55 -14.21 33.35
N ALA A 334 -13.10 -14.72 32.21
CA ALA A 334 -11.82 -15.43 32.07
C ALA A 334 -10.60 -14.50 32.07
N ASP A 335 -10.77 -13.23 31.68
CA ASP A 335 -9.73 -12.20 31.68
C ASP A 335 -10.33 -10.83 32.05
N PRO A 336 -10.24 -10.43 33.33
CA PRO A 336 -10.88 -9.21 33.84
C PRO A 336 -10.46 -7.90 33.15
N ARG A 337 -9.40 -7.90 32.33
CA ARG A 337 -9.01 -6.75 31.51
C ARG A 337 -10.09 -6.37 30.49
N PHE A 338 -10.87 -7.34 30.02
CA PHE A 338 -11.96 -7.13 29.05
C PHE A 338 -13.30 -6.77 29.70
N GLN A 339 -13.34 -6.59 31.03
CA GLN A 339 -14.58 -6.29 31.75
C GLN A 339 -15.16 -4.92 31.40
N GLY A 340 -14.31 -3.93 31.12
CA GLY A 340 -14.73 -2.62 30.61
C GLY A 340 -15.26 -2.71 29.18
N ASP A 341 -14.50 -3.37 28.29
CA ASP A 341 -14.89 -3.60 26.90
C ASP A 341 -16.27 -4.26 26.80
N TYR A 342 -16.51 -5.31 27.60
CA TYR A 342 -17.83 -5.97 27.67
C TYR A 342 -18.97 -4.99 27.99
N GLN A 343 -18.77 -4.13 29.00
CA GLN A 343 -19.78 -3.16 29.44
C GLN A 343 -20.03 -2.09 28.37
N ASP A 344 -19.01 -1.71 27.60
CA ASP A 344 -19.16 -0.80 26.47
C ASP A 344 -19.98 -1.43 25.34
N PHE A 345 -19.66 -2.66 24.92
CA PHE A 345 -20.45 -3.40 23.92
C PHE A 345 -21.90 -3.64 24.37
N GLU A 346 -22.11 -4.08 25.62
CA GLU A 346 -23.45 -4.30 26.20
C GLU A 346 -24.27 -3.00 26.19
N ARG A 347 -23.68 -1.87 26.62
CA ARG A 347 -24.32 -0.54 26.59
C ARG A 347 -24.70 -0.10 25.17
N LEU A 348 -23.83 -0.33 24.19
CA LEU A 348 -24.06 0.08 22.80
C LEU A 348 -25.15 -0.79 22.11
N TYR A 349 -25.20 -2.10 22.38
CA TYR A 349 -26.32 -2.92 21.92
C TYR A 349 -27.63 -2.60 22.66
N ALA A 350 -27.56 -2.16 23.92
CA ALA A 350 -28.73 -1.70 24.69
C ALA A 350 -29.29 -0.36 24.20
N SER A 351 -28.47 0.51 23.60
CA SER A 351 -28.92 1.78 23.01
C SER A 351 -29.57 1.63 21.62
N GLY A 352 -29.58 0.42 21.06
CA GLY A 352 -30.26 0.08 19.80
C GLY A 352 -29.38 0.08 18.56
N ILE A 353 -28.06 0.20 18.71
CA ILE A 353 -27.11 -0.01 17.60
C ILE A 353 -27.03 -1.53 17.32
N VAL A 354 -27.07 -1.91 16.04
CA VAL A 354 -27.09 -3.33 15.63
C VAL A 354 -26.01 -3.69 14.60
N ASP A 355 -25.49 -2.72 13.85
CA ASP A 355 -24.41 -2.90 12.88
C ASP A 355 -23.04 -2.74 13.55
N TYR A 356 -22.10 -3.63 13.22
CA TYR A 356 -20.78 -3.67 13.87
C TYR A 356 -19.99 -2.38 13.68
N ASP A 357 -20.07 -1.74 12.50
CA ASP A 357 -19.28 -0.55 12.21
C ASP A 357 -19.70 0.62 13.11
N ARG A 358 -21.00 0.86 13.33
CA ARG A 358 -21.43 1.87 14.33
C ARG A 358 -21.11 1.48 15.76
N ILE A 359 -21.11 0.20 16.12
CA ILE A 359 -20.60 -0.22 17.44
C ILE A 359 -19.13 0.20 17.57
N TRP A 360 -18.30 -0.17 16.58
CA TRP A 360 -16.86 0.12 16.53
C TRP A 360 -16.52 1.61 16.58
N PHE A 361 -17.25 2.45 15.84
CA PHE A 361 -17.08 3.91 15.89
C PHE A 361 -17.72 4.57 17.13
N SER A 362 -18.45 3.83 17.97
CA SER A 362 -19.05 4.33 19.22
C SER A 362 -18.35 3.81 20.49
N LEU A 363 -17.30 3.00 20.36
CA LEU A 363 -16.46 2.59 21.49
C LEU A 363 -15.67 3.78 22.06
N PRO A 364 -15.43 3.86 23.39
CA PRO A 364 -14.61 4.93 23.98
C PRO A 364 -13.15 4.91 23.50
N SER A 365 -12.62 3.73 23.17
CA SER A 365 -11.38 3.55 22.41
C SER A 365 -11.55 2.37 21.46
N GLN A 366 -11.01 2.49 20.25
CA GLN A 366 -10.88 1.36 19.31
C GLN A 366 -9.66 0.49 19.65
N ASP A 367 -8.71 1.04 20.39
CA ASP A 367 -7.54 0.32 20.89
C ASP A 367 -7.39 0.49 22.42
N PRO A 368 -8.19 -0.25 23.22
CA PRO A 368 -8.06 -0.25 24.67
C PRO A 368 -6.81 -0.99 25.18
N HIS A 369 -6.12 -1.76 24.33
CA HIS A 369 -5.02 -2.66 24.73
C HIS A 369 -3.66 -2.38 24.07
N GLY A 370 -3.56 -1.43 23.13
CA GLY A 370 -2.32 -1.06 22.44
C GLY A 370 -1.92 -2.02 21.31
N CYS A 371 -2.92 -2.52 20.57
CA CYS A 371 -2.86 -3.62 19.63
C CYS A 371 -3.16 -3.24 18.17
N LEU A 372 -3.58 -2.00 17.88
CA LEU A 372 -3.84 -1.52 16.52
C LEU A 372 -2.67 -0.67 15.97
N ASP A 373 -1.93 0.00 16.84
CA ASP A 373 -0.77 0.83 16.47
C ASP A 373 0.53 0.01 16.44
N HIS A 374 0.75 -0.76 15.36
CA HIS A 374 2.04 -1.39 15.02
C HIS A 374 2.58 -0.87 13.67
N HIS A 375 2.62 0.46 13.54
CA HIS A 375 3.32 1.17 12.48
C HIS A 375 4.28 2.20 13.08
N ASP A 376 5.47 1.75 13.49
CA ASP A 376 6.72 2.52 13.45
C ASP A 376 7.90 1.62 13.91
N GLY A 377 8.83 1.31 13.00
CA GLY A 377 9.98 0.42 13.22
C GLY A 377 10.81 0.16 11.97
#